data_AF-A0A9D7QWM3-F1
#
_entry.id   AF-A0A9D7QWM3-F1
#
_cell.length_a   1.000
_cell.length_b   1.000
_cell.length_c   1.000
_cell.angle_alpha   90.00
_cell.angle_beta   90.00
_cell.angle_gamma   90.00
#
_symmetry.space_group_name_H-M   'P 1'
#
loop_
_entity.id
_entity.type
_entity.pdbx_description
1 polymer ?
#
loop_
_entity_poly.entity_id
_entity_poly.type
_entity_poly.pdbx_seq_one_letter_code
_entity_poly.pdbx_strand_id
1 'polypeptide(L)'
;MLIVKEYLDDSISNPLRAQQLTGMKVATSFGTLTEINNRSAIDCLSYMKWKVSILELINRAGNQSNLTVFGVPFHKAINHQILIEKLNNELKDSGSQWDLVKLSQISETSSNKLVVLTDPGHELIPQSLLSKCNLVFLFMDAFEKLDEYQLQILESWKSLELNIQIVLVNTRDYNLERFLGELPKKRSKIRRRLKAIILKFSK
;
A
#
# COMPACT_ATOMS: atom_id res chain seq x y z
N MET A 1 19.51 33.40 -2.15
CA MET A 1 18.51 33.18 -1.09
C MET A 1 18.63 31.73 -0.63
N LEU A 2 19.70 31.43 0.12
CA LEU A 2 19.82 30.21 0.93
C LEU A 2 19.27 30.56 2.32
N ILE A 3 18.87 29.57 3.13
CA ILE A 3 18.25 29.68 4.46
C ILE A 3 16.70 29.60 4.43
N VAL A 4 16.12 28.46 4.00
CA VAL A 4 14.84 27.90 4.53
C VAL A 4 14.70 26.37 4.31
N LYS A 5 15.77 25.59 4.06
CA LYS A 5 15.64 24.12 3.87
C LYS A 5 15.93 23.28 5.12
N GLU A 6 16.45 23.87 6.20
CA GLU A 6 16.90 23.11 7.38
C GLU A 6 15.83 22.86 8.46
N TYR A 7 14.59 23.35 8.31
CA TYR A 7 13.56 23.22 9.35
C TYR A 7 12.23 22.59 8.91
N LEU A 8 12.13 22.12 7.67
CA LEU A 8 11.02 21.24 7.28
C LEU A 8 11.43 19.82 7.65
N ASP A 9 10.84 19.31 8.72
CA ASP A 9 10.95 17.89 9.05
C ASP A 9 10.26 17.10 7.93
N ASP A 10 11.03 16.65 6.95
CA ASP A 10 10.53 15.89 5.79
C ASP A 10 10.39 14.38 6.10
N SER A 11 10.37 14.02 7.39
CA SER A 11 10.09 12.64 7.80
C SER A 11 8.65 12.27 7.49
N ILE A 12 8.44 11.04 7.04
CA ILE A 12 7.08 10.57 6.74
C ILE A 12 6.30 10.39 8.05
N SER A 13 6.86 9.70 9.05
CA SER A 13 6.43 9.54 10.46
C SER A 13 5.03 8.96 10.73
N ASN A 14 4.02 9.30 9.92
CA ASN A 14 2.63 8.90 10.05
C ASN A 14 1.87 9.07 8.72
N PRO A 15 0.69 8.44 8.56
CA PRO A 15 -0.09 8.50 7.33
C PRO A 15 -0.55 9.89 6.89
N LEU A 16 -0.90 10.79 7.82
CA LEU A 16 -1.37 12.13 7.47
C LEU A 16 -0.23 12.93 6.82
N ARG A 17 0.97 12.83 7.39
CA ARG A 17 2.15 13.51 6.88
C ARG A 17 2.66 12.89 5.57
N ALA A 18 2.58 11.56 5.42
CA ALA A 18 2.83 10.89 4.14
C ALA A 18 1.96 11.49 3.02
N GLN A 19 0.65 11.69 3.30
CA GLN A 19 -0.27 12.30 2.35
C GLN A 19 0.04 13.78 2.09
N GLN A 20 0.46 14.55 3.09
CA GLN A 20 0.84 15.96 2.92
C GLN A 20 2.10 16.13 2.06
N LEU A 21 3.12 15.30 2.29
CA LEU A 21 4.40 15.37 1.56
C LEU A 21 4.25 14.91 0.11
N THR A 22 3.44 13.87 -0.12
CA THR A 22 3.36 13.21 -1.44
C THR A 22 2.13 13.61 -2.24
N GLY A 23 1.09 14.17 -1.61
CA GLY A 23 -0.23 14.36 -2.23
C GLY A 23 -0.99 13.06 -2.50
N MET A 24 -0.47 11.89 -2.13
CA MET A 24 -1.06 10.58 -2.44
C MET A 24 -1.90 10.04 -1.29
N LYS A 25 -2.94 9.26 -1.63
CA LYS A 25 -3.77 8.59 -0.62
C LYS A 25 -2.99 7.47 0.06
N VAL A 26 -3.07 7.38 1.39
CA VAL A 26 -2.55 6.24 2.13
C VAL A 26 -3.60 5.13 2.19
N ALA A 27 -3.31 3.99 1.57
CA ALA A 27 -4.18 2.81 1.60
C ALA A 27 -4.23 2.20 3.01
N THR A 28 -3.06 1.96 3.58
CA THR A 28 -2.90 1.34 4.89
C THR A 28 -1.57 1.70 5.54
N SER A 29 -1.41 1.33 6.80
CA SER A 29 -0.22 1.61 7.60
C SER A 29 0.05 0.44 8.55
N PHE A 30 1.30 -0.02 8.64
CA PHE A 30 1.72 -1.13 9.49
C PHE A 30 2.64 -0.68 10.62
N GLY A 31 2.54 -1.33 11.76
CA GLY A 31 3.35 -1.04 12.95
C GLY A 31 4.77 -1.57 12.88
N THR A 32 5.64 -0.95 13.69
CA THR A 32 7.06 -1.33 13.81
C THR A 32 7.23 -2.81 14.17
N LEU A 33 8.19 -3.47 13.51
CA LEU A 33 8.89 -4.73 13.84
C LEU A 33 8.78 -5.37 15.25
N THR A 34 8.62 -4.58 16.31
CA THR A 34 9.31 -4.85 17.58
C THR A 34 8.45 -5.02 18.83
N GLU A 35 7.14 -4.72 18.84
CA GLU A 35 6.31 -4.83 20.06
C GLU A 35 5.13 -5.83 19.94
N ILE A 36 4.98 -6.68 20.97
CA ILE A 36 4.26 -7.97 20.89
C ILE A 36 2.77 -7.87 21.27
N ASN A 37 2.35 -6.85 22.03
CA ASN A 37 1.13 -6.99 22.84
C ASN A 37 -0.21 -6.49 22.23
N ASN A 38 -0.25 -5.88 21.05
CA ASN A 38 -1.53 -5.57 20.35
C ASN A 38 -1.47 -5.75 18.82
N ARG A 39 -0.40 -6.37 18.35
CA ARG A 39 -0.01 -6.36 16.94
C ARG A 39 -0.96 -7.11 16.02
N SER A 40 -1.51 -8.24 16.48
CA SER A 40 -2.40 -9.06 15.66
C SER A 40 -3.69 -8.33 15.28
N ALA A 41 -4.24 -7.50 16.17
CA ALA A 41 -5.44 -6.72 15.91
C ALA A 41 -5.17 -5.53 14.96
N ILE A 42 -4.05 -4.82 15.15
CA ILE A 42 -3.63 -3.70 14.30
C ILE A 42 -3.30 -4.18 12.89
N ASP A 43 -2.51 -5.25 12.77
CA ASP A 43 -2.16 -5.83 11.48
C ASP A 43 -3.42 -6.32 10.78
N CYS A 44 -4.33 -7.00 11.49
CA CYS A 44 -5.60 -7.47 10.93
C CYS A 44 -6.44 -6.31 10.36
N LEU A 45 -6.54 -5.18 11.07
CA LEU A 45 -7.22 -4.00 10.53
C LEU A 45 -6.49 -3.41 9.32
N SER A 46 -5.17 -3.39 9.36
CA SER A 46 -4.33 -2.85 8.29
C SER A 46 -4.50 -3.67 7.01
N TYR A 47 -4.51 -5.01 7.13
CA TYR A 47 -4.83 -5.91 6.02
C TYR A 47 -6.27 -5.76 5.53
N MET A 48 -7.26 -5.62 6.43
CA MET A 48 -8.66 -5.38 6.01
C MET A 48 -8.79 -4.08 5.20
N LYS A 49 -8.18 -2.97 5.66
CA LYS A 49 -8.23 -1.68 4.97
C LYS A 49 -7.51 -1.75 3.61
N TRP A 50 -6.39 -2.46 3.56
CA TRP A 50 -5.65 -2.66 2.33
C TRP A 50 -6.44 -3.51 1.31
N LYS A 51 -7.04 -4.60 1.77
CA LYS A 51 -7.93 -5.45 0.99
C LYS A 51 -9.11 -4.67 0.41
N VAL A 52 -9.74 -3.79 1.21
CA VAL A 52 -10.82 -2.92 0.72
C VAL A 52 -10.36 -2.04 -0.44
N SER A 53 -9.11 -1.56 -0.43
CA SER A 53 -8.57 -0.74 -1.53
C SER A 53 -8.49 -1.51 -2.86
N ILE A 54 -8.17 -2.82 -2.80
CA ILE A 54 -8.20 -3.71 -3.96
C ILE A 54 -9.64 -4.04 -4.38
N LEU A 55 -10.54 -4.30 -3.43
CA LEU A 55 -11.95 -4.56 -3.74
C LEU A 55 -12.64 -3.34 -4.38
N GLU A 56 -12.29 -2.13 -3.93
CA GLU A 56 -12.73 -0.88 -4.56
C GLU A 56 -12.23 -0.75 -5.99
N LEU A 57 -10.99 -1.19 -6.28
CA LEU A 57 -10.45 -1.24 -7.63
C LEU A 57 -11.28 -2.19 -8.51
N ILE A 58 -11.57 -3.40 -8.03
CA ILE A 58 -12.42 -4.37 -8.74
C ILE A 58 -13.79 -3.77 -9.04
N ASN A 59 -14.42 -3.16 -8.06
CA ASN A 59 -15.75 -2.57 -8.22
C ASN A 59 -15.77 -1.43 -9.25
N ARG A 60 -14.69 -0.64 -9.35
CA ARG A 60 -14.55 0.43 -10.37
C ARG A 60 -14.31 -0.13 -11.76
N ALA A 61 -13.53 -1.21 -11.86
CA ALA A 61 -13.22 -1.88 -13.13
C ALA A 61 -14.42 -2.70 -13.67
N GLY A 62 -15.41 -3.00 -12.83
CA GLY A 62 -16.59 -3.78 -13.21
C GLY A 62 -16.22 -5.20 -13.58
N ASN A 63 -16.73 -5.68 -14.72
CA ASN A 63 -16.45 -7.03 -15.25
C ASN A 63 -15.10 -7.15 -15.99
N GLN A 64 -14.23 -6.12 -15.96
CA GLN A 64 -12.89 -6.26 -16.51
C GLN A 64 -12.10 -7.32 -15.73
N SER A 65 -11.75 -8.40 -16.41
CA SER A 65 -10.70 -9.32 -15.98
C SER A 65 -9.32 -8.73 -16.33
N ASN A 66 -8.29 -9.12 -15.56
CA ASN A 66 -6.87 -8.81 -15.79
C ASN A 66 -6.38 -7.53 -15.10
N LEU A 67 -6.86 -7.28 -13.89
CA LEU A 67 -6.32 -6.20 -13.06
C LEU A 67 -4.89 -6.50 -12.64
N THR A 68 -4.01 -5.54 -12.88
CA THR A 68 -2.60 -5.62 -12.50
C THR A 68 -2.30 -4.58 -11.44
N VAL A 69 -1.84 -5.05 -10.27
CA VAL A 69 -1.47 -4.19 -9.14
C VAL A 69 0.01 -4.38 -8.85
N PHE A 70 0.77 -3.29 -8.80
CA PHE A 70 2.19 -3.33 -8.49
C PHE A 70 2.44 -3.00 -7.02
N GLY A 71 3.28 -3.78 -6.35
CA GLY A 71 3.83 -3.45 -5.05
C GLY A 71 5.29 -3.05 -5.19
N VAL A 72 5.57 -1.75 -4.99
CA VAL A 72 6.88 -1.16 -5.23
C VAL A 72 7.51 -0.70 -3.91
N PRO A 73 8.69 -1.21 -3.52
CA PRO A 73 9.46 -0.64 -2.43
C PRO A 73 10.08 0.70 -2.83
N PHE A 74 9.80 1.74 -2.05
CA PHE A 74 10.36 3.07 -2.30
C PHE A 74 11.65 3.33 -1.52
N HIS A 75 11.79 2.73 -0.33
CA HIS A 75 13.05 2.72 0.43
C HIS A 75 13.70 1.35 0.41
N LYS A 76 15.04 1.33 0.51
CA LYS A 76 15.86 0.11 0.32
C LYS A 76 15.64 -0.98 1.38
N ALA A 77 15.23 -0.62 2.59
CA ALA A 77 15.18 -1.55 3.73
C ALA A 77 13.78 -2.13 4.01
N ILE A 78 12.82 -1.99 3.09
CA ILE A 78 11.44 -2.43 3.35
C ILE A 78 11.21 -3.88 2.91
N ASN A 79 10.94 -4.76 3.89
CA ASN A 79 10.49 -6.13 3.64
C ASN A 79 8.99 -6.19 3.27
N HIS A 80 8.65 -5.56 2.14
CA HIS A 80 7.27 -5.47 1.63
C HIS A 80 6.75 -6.78 1.03
N GLN A 81 7.65 -7.68 0.59
CA GLN A 81 7.27 -8.96 -0.01
C GLN A 81 6.39 -9.80 0.93
N ILE A 82 6.77 -9.94 2.21
CA ILE A 82 5.98 -10.67 3.21
C ILE A 82 4.58 -10.06 3.37
N LEU A 83 4.47 -8.73 3.31
CA LEU A 83 3.18 -8.03 3.42
C LEU A 83 2.29 -8.35 2.22
N ILE A 84 2.83 -8.34 1.00
CA ILE A 84 2.06 -8.66 -0.21
C ILE A 84 1.68 -10.14 -0.24
N GLU A 85 2.57 -11.04 0.14
CA GLU A 85 2.28 -12.48 0.25
C GLU A 85 1.11 -12.74 1.20
N LYS A 86 1.12 -12.09 2.37
CA LYS A 86 0.02 -12.21 3.33
C LYS A 86 -1.28 -11.60 2.81
N LEU A 87 -1.22 -10.47 2.11
CA LEU A 87 -2.39 -9.90 1.44
C LEU A 87 -2.96 -10.84 0.38
N ASN A 88 -2.10 -11.48 -0.40
CA ASN A 88 -2.51 -12.43 -1.43
C ASN A 88 -3.26 -13.62 -0.83
N ASN A 89 -2.76 -14.17 0.29
CA ASN A 89 -3.45 -15.23 1.02
C ASN A 89 -4.83 -14.77 1.52
N GLU A 90 -4.90 -13.57 2.12
CA GLU A 90 -6.18 -12.98 2.57
C GLU A 90 -7.18 -12.75 1.43
N LEU A 91 -6.71 -12.47 0.20
CA LEU A 91 -7.57 -12.34 -0.99
C LEU A 91 -8.06 -13.70 -1.48
N LYS A 92 -7.18 -14.70 -1.51
CA LYS A 92 -7.53 -16.09 -1.87
C LYS A 92 -8.55 -16.69 -0.91
N ASP A 93 -8.42 -16.43 0.38
CA ASP A 93 -9.38 -16.87 1.41
C ASP A 93 -10.79 -16.26 1.21
N SER A 94 -10.89 -15.13 0.50
CA SER A 94 -12.19 -14.56 0.09
C SER A 94 -12.72 -15.03 -1.26
N GLY A 95 -12.09 -16.05 -1.86
CA GLY A 95 -12.48 -16.58 -3.18
C GLY A 95 -12.01 -15.74 -4.37
N SER A 96 -11.19 -14.70 -4.15
CA SER A 96 -10.63 -13.91 -5.25
C SER A 96 -9.41 -14.61 -5.85
N GLN A 97 -9.41 -14.83 -7.16
CA GLN A 97 -8.28 -15.44 -7.88
C GLN A 97 -7.25 -14.35 -8.24
N TRP A 98 -6.28 -14.14 -7.33
CA TRP A 98 -5.11 -13.29 -7.56
C TRP A 98 -3.85 -14.14 -7.65
N ASP A 99 -3.08 -13.92 -8.71
CA ASP A 99 -1.78 -14.53 -8.90
C ASP A 99 -0.68 -13.58 -8.41
N LEU A 100 0.16 -14.08 -7.51
CA LEU A 100 1.35 -13.36 -7.08
C LEU A 100 2.48 -13.69 -8.04
N VAL A 101 2.98 -12.67 -8.74
CA VAL A 101 4.02 -12.85 -9.77
C VAL A 101 5.16 -11.86 -9.57
N LYS A 102 6.36 -12.22 -10.05
CA LYS A 102 7.47 -11.26 -10.20
C LYS A 102 7.34 -10.48 -11.51
N LEU A 103 8.04 -9.35 -11.61
CA LEU A 103 8.03 -8.52 -12.84
C LEU A 103 8.38 -9.32 -14.10
N SER A 104 9.35 -10.23 -14.02
CA SER A 104 9.78 -11.10 -15.13
C SER A 104 8.76 -12.17 -15.54
N GLN A 105 7.71 -12.37 -14.73
CA GLN A 105 6.69 -13.40 -14.92
C GLN A 105 5.34 -12.81 -15.34
N ILE A 106 5.30 -11.51 -15.68
CA ILE A 106 4.09 -10.88 -16.22
C ILE A 106 3.82 -11.47 -17.61
N SER A 107 2.89 -12.40 -17.66
CA SER A 107 2.32 -12.94 -18.89
C SER A 107 0.94 -12.33 -19.17
N GLU A 108 0.46 -12.41 -20.42
CA GLU A 108 -0.86 -11.93 -20.84
C GLU A 108 -2.02 -12.85 -20.41
N THR A 109 -1.85 -13.63 -19.33
CA THR A 109 -2.93 -14.49 -18.82
C THR A 109 -4.13 -13.68 -18.38
N SER A 110 -5.33 -14.26 -18.53
CA SER A 110 -6.60 -13.64 -18.20
C SER A 110 -6.93 -13.61 -16.69
N SER A 111 -5.90 -13.52 -15.83
CA SER A 111 -6.03 -13.50 -14.37
C SER A 111 -5.58 -12.15 -13.78
N ASN A 112 -6.15 -11.82 -12.62
CA ASN A 112 -5.71 -10.65 -11.85
C ASN A 112 -4.36 -10.93 -11.21
N LYS A 113 -3.45 -9.95 -11.25
CA LYS A 113 -2.04 -10.11 -10.86
C LYS A 113 -1.66 -9.12 -9.77
N LEU A 114 -1.05 -9.64 -8.70
CA LEU A 114 -0.26 -8.88 -7.75
C LEU A 114 1.21 -9.04 -8.15
N VAL A 115 1.85 -7.95 -8.56
CA VAL A 115 3.26 -7.96 -8.95
C VAL A 115 4.12 -7.44 -7.82
N VAL A 116 5.08 -8.24 -7.37
CA VAL A 116 6.06 -7.84 -6.33
C VAL A 116 7.39 -7.50 -6.99
N LEU A 117 7.95 -6.37 -6.63
CA LEU A 117 9.29 -5.96 -7.05
C LEU A 117 10.29 -6.22 -5.92
N THR A 118 11.20 -7.18 -6.11
CA THR A 118 12.09 -7.66 -5.05
C THR A 118 13.17 -6.67 -4.63
N ASP A 119 13.54 -5.72 -5.50
CA ASP A 119 14.57 -4.71 -5.23
C ASP A 119 13.99 -3.29 -5.21
N PRO A 120 14.57 -2.36 -4.42
CA PRO A 120 14.33 -0.93 -4.51
C PRO A 120 14.82 -0.43 -5.87
N GLY A 121 14.01 -0.67 -6.88
CA GLY A 121 14.24 -0.35 -8.27
C GLY A 121 13.03 0.36 -8.85
N HIS A 122 12.41 1.25 -8.09
CA HIS A 122 11.35 2.13 -8.61
C HIS A 122 11.84 2.88 -9.87
N GLU A 123 13.14 3.19 -9.93
CA GLU A 123 13.85 3.73 -11.11
C GLU A 123 13.89 2.77 -12.31
N LEU A 124 13.83 1.46 -12.06
CA LEU A 124 13.97 0.40 -13.05
C LEU A 124 12.63 -0.07 -13.61
N ILE A 125 11.50 0.49 -13.17
CA ILE A 125 10.19 0.13 -13.73
C ILE A 125 9.99 0.90 -15.03
N PRO A 126 9.94 0.22 -16.19
CA PRO A 126 9.69 0.89 -17.45
C PRO A 126 8.33 1.59 -17.42
N GLN A 127 8.27 2.83 -17.89
CA GLN A 127 7.01 3.59 -17.95
C GLN A 127 5.92 2.84 -18.73
N SER A 128 6.30 2.07 -19.75
CA SER A 128 5.40 1.22 -20.54
C SER A 128 4.75 0.08 -19.74
N LEU A 129 5.34 -0.32 -18.61
CA LEU A 129 4.76 -1.28 -17.67
C LEU A 129 3.88 -0.57 -16.64
N LEU A 130 4.30 0.59 -16.15
CA LEU A 130 3.49 1.43 -15.27
C LEU A 130 2.17 1.84 -15.95
N SER A 131 2.20 2.21 -17.23
CA SER A 131 0.99 2.60 -17.98
C SER A 131 -0.03 1.47 -18.15
N LYS A 132 0.36 0.21 -17.93
CA LYS A 132 -0.52 -0.97 -18.00
C LYS A 132 -1.04 -1.39 -16.64
N CYS A 133 -0.55 -0.81 -15.55
CA CYS A 133 -1.02 -1.14 -14.21
C CYS A 133 -2.29 -0.36 -13.86
N ASN A 134 -3.15 -0.98 -13.04
CA ASN A 134 -4.39 -0.36 -12.58
C ASN A 134 -4.20 0.36 -11.23
N LEU A 135 -3.20 -0.06 -10.46
CA LEU A 135 -2.90 0.49 -9.13
C LEU A 135 -1.44 0.19 -8.77
N VAL A 136 -0.77 1.19 -8.20
CA VAL A 136 0.55 1.04 -7.60
C VAL A 136 0.42 1.23 -6.09
N PHE A 137 0.79 0.20 -5.33
CA PHE A 137 1.08 0.31 -3.90
C PHE A 137 2.54 0.67 -3.71
N LEU A 138 2.77 1.90 -3.27
CA LEU A 138 4.10 2.40 -3.01
C LEU A 138 4.42 2.22 -1.52
N PHE A 139 5.38 1.35 -1.22
CA PHE A 139 5.80 1.05 0.14
C PHE A 139 6.82 2.06 0.61
N MET A 140 6.46 2.80 1.67
CA MET A 140 7.32 3.80 2.29
C MET A 140 7.57 3.45 3.74
N ASP A 141 8.73 3.83 4.27
CA ASP A 141 9.09 3.60 5.66
C ASP A 141 8.78 4.88 6.43
N ALA A 142 8.09 4.77 7.56
CA ALA A 142 7.73 5.91 8.38
C ALA A 142 8.94 6.57 9.07
N PHE A 143 10.06 5.85 9.24
CA PHE A 143 11.28 6.42 9.82
C PHE A 143 12.17 7.13 8.80
N GLU A 144 11.96 6.87 7.51
CA GLU A 144 12.77 7.45 6.45
C GLU A 144 12.21 8.81 6.00
N LYS A 145 13.09 9.60 5.38
CA LYS A 145 12.76 10.86 4.71
C LYS A 145 12.69 10.64 3.20
N LEU A 146 11.90 11.47 2.53
CA LEU A 146 11.93 11.55 1.07
C LEU A 146 13.04 12.49 0.64
N ASP A 147 14.01 11.99 -0.13
CA ASP A 147 15.03 12.85 -0.73
C ASP A 147 14.51 13.56 -2.00
N GLU A 148 15.28 14.54 -2.49
CA GLU A 148 14.89 15.32 -3.68
C GLU A 148 14.71 14.45 -4.92
N TYR A 149 15.48 13.38 -5.05
CA TYR A 149 15.43 12.48 -6.19
C TYR A 149 14.16 11.63 -6.18
N GLN A 150 13.82 11.06 -5.04
CA GLN A 150 12.57 10.35 -4.81
C GLN A 150 11.36 11.26 -5.08
N LEU A 151 11.39 12.51 -4.63
CA LEU A 151 10.33 13.47 -4.93
C LEU A 151 10.18 13.73 -6.44
N GLN A 152 11.29 13.87 -7.18
CA GLN A 152 11.25 14.01 -8.64
C GLN A 152 10.62 12.78 -9.33
N ILE A 153 10.94 11.57 -8.86
CA ILE A 153 10.33 10.35 -9.39
C ILE A 153 8.83 10.34 -9.13
N LEU A 154 8.39 10.71 -7.92
CA LEU A 154 6.96 10.79 -7.60
C LEU A 154 6.24 11.78 -8.51
N GLU A 155 6.80 12.96 -8.75
CA GLU A 155 6.24 13.93 -9.68
C GLU A 155 6.15 13.37 -11.11
N SER A 156 7.18 12.66 -11.56
CA SER A 156 7.16 11.99 -12.88
C SER A 156 6.05 10.94 -12.97
N TRP A 157 5.81 10.18 -11.90
CA TRP A 157 4.76 9.15 -11.88
C TRP A 157 3.35 9.75 -11.76
N LYS A 158 3.21 10.87 -11.05
CA LYS A 158 1.93 11.61 -11.00
C LYS A 158 1.53 12.13 -12.38
N SER A 159 2.51 12.55 -13.20
CA SER A 159 2.25 13.03 -14.56
C SER A 159 1.68 11.95 -15.49
N LEU A 160 1.86 10.68 -15.14
CA LEU A 160 1.33 9.51 -15.87
C LEU A 160 -0.13 9.17 -15.50
N GLU A 161 -0.77 9.99 -14.65
CA GLU A 161 -2.14 9.78 -14.15
C GLU A 161 -2.37 8.40 -13.50
N LEU A 162 -1.29 7.82 -12.95
CA LEU A 162 -1.34 6.52 -12.29
C LEU A 162 -2.14 6.62 -10.98
N ASN A 163 -2.95 5.61 -10.71
CA ASN A 163 -3.55 5.44 -9.40
C ASN A 163 -2.50 4.90 -8.43
N ILE A 164 -1.87 5.79 -7.66
CA ILE A 164 -0.83 5.45 -6.69
C ILE A 164 -1.39 5.59 -5.27
N GLN A 165 -1.17 4.58 -4.44
CA GLN A 165 -1.53 4.61 -3.03
C GLN A 165 -0.35 4.18 -2.17
N ILE A 166 -0.18 4.85 -1.04
CA ILE A 166 0.92 4.57 -0.11
C ILE A 166 0.55 3.43 0.82
N VAL A 167 1.48 2.50 1.00
CA VAL A 167 1.49 1.53 2.11
C VAL A 167 2.63 1.93 3.03
N LEU A 168 2.28 2.50 4.18
CA LEU A 168 3.29 2.97 5.13
C LEU A 168 3.70 1.81 6.05
N VAL A 169 4.99 1.53 6.17
CA VAL A 169 5.52 0.52 7.10
C VAL A 169 6.24 1.18 8.27
N ASN A 170 6.52 0.40 9.31
CA ASN A 170 7.27 0.85 10.49
C ASN A 170 6.69 2.08 11.19
N THR A 171 5.36 2.24 11.15
CA THR A 171 4.69 3.36 11.80
C THR A 171 4.60 3.13 13.30
N ARG A 172 4.80 4.18 14.10
CA ARG A 172 4.64 4.09 15.56
C ARG A 172 3.18 3.80 15.93
N ASP A 173 2.96 2.94 16.91
CA ASP A 173 1.63 2.43 17.26
C ASP A 173 0.60 3.52 17.59
N TYR A 174 0.98 4.54 18.36
CA TYR A 174 0.08 5.66 18.70
C TYR A 174 -0.42 6.44 17.47
N ASN A 175 0.35 6.45 16.36
CA ASN A 175 -0.07 7.06 15.10
C ASN A 175 -1.06 6.15 14.34
N LEU A 176 -0.93 4.83 14.50
CA LEU A 176 -1.84 3.85 13.90
C LEU A 176 -3.22 3.90 14.54
N GLU A 177 -3.31 4.03 15.86
CA GLU A 177 -4.60 4.13 16.56
C GLU A 177 -5.42 5.32 16.04
N ARG A 178 -4.75 6.46 15.82
CA ARG A 178 -5.37 7.66 15.25
C ARG A 178 -5.79 7.47 13.79
N PHE A 179 -5.02 6.73 13.00
CA PHE A 179 -5.26 6.53 11.57
C PHE A 179 -6.26 5.41 11.23
N LEU A 180 -6.20 4.30 11.95
CA LEU A 180 -7.11 3.16 11.79
C LEU A 180 -8.44 3.38 12.53
N GLY A 181 -8.51 4.40 13.39
CA GLY A 181 -9.57 4.62 14.37
C GLY A 181 -9.40 3.69 15.57
N GLU A 182 -10.05 4.02 16.70
CA GLU A 182 -9.90 3.31 17.99
C GLU A 182 -9.60 1.82 17.83
N LEU A 183 -8.49 1.37 18.44
CA LEU A 183 -8.07 -0.03 18.42
C LEU A 183 -9.26 -0.95 18.68
N PRO A 184 -9.42 -2.02 17.89
CA PRO A 184 -10.62 -2.81 17.94
C PRO A 184 -10.60 -3.66 19.21
N LYS A 185 -11.16 -3.12 20.31
CA LYS A 185 -11.80 -3.98 21.32
C LYS A 185 -12.74 -4.93 20.55
N LYS A 186 -12.91 -6.18 20.98
CA LYS A 186 -13.65 -7.27 20.28
C LYS A 186 -15.02 -6.89 19.66
N ARG A 187 -15.56 -5.69 19.94
CA ARG A 187 -16.83 -5.12 19.44
C ARG A 187 -16.69 -3.79 18.66
N SER A 188 -15.54 -3.47 18.05
CA SER A 188 -15.36 -2.22 17.29
C SER A 188 -16.32 -2.09 16.09
N LYS A 189 -16.93 -0.90 15.96
CA LYS A 189 -17.83 -0.54 14.84
C LYS A 189 -17.09 -0.53 13.49
N ILE A 190 -15.80 -0.18 13.48
CA ILE A 190 -14.95 -0.15 12.28
C ILE A 190 -14.74 -1.56 11.74
N ARG A 191 -14.39 -2.52 12.61
CA ARG A 191 -14.25 -3.93 12.23
C ARG A 191 -15.55 -4.49 11.64
N ARG A 192 -16.71 -4.15 12.22
CA ARG A 192 -18.01 -4.58 11.67
C ARG A 192 -18.28 -3.98 10.29
N ARG A 193 -17.97 -2.68 10.09
CA ARG A 193 -18.12 -2.02 8.79
C ARG A 193 -17.21 -2.64 7.73
N LEU A 194 -15.92 -2.81 8.02
CA LEU A 194 -14.97 -3.44 7.10
C LEU A 194 -15.38 -4.89 6.78
N LYS A 195 -15.77 -5.67 7.80
CA LYS A 195 -16.27 -7.03 7.59
C LYS A 195 -17.53 -7.06 6.72
N ALA A 196 -18.46 -6.12 6.91
CA ALA A 196 -19.67 -6.03 6.10
C ALA A 196 -19.35 -5.67 4.64
N ILE A 197 -18.39 -4.77 4.40
CA ILE A 197 -17.89 -4.44 3.06
C ILE A 197 -17.28 -5.69 2.42
N ILE A 198 -16.37 -6.39 3.12
CA ILE A 198 -15.74 -7.61 2.60
C ILE A 198 -16.78 -8.69 2.28
N LEU A 199 -17.75 -8.92 3.17
CA LEU A 199 -18.83 -9.90 2.96
C LEU A 199 -19.71 -9.57 1.76
N LYS A 200 -19.87 -8.28 1.44
CA LYS A 200 -20.60 -7.86 0.23
C LYS A 200 -19.88 -8.32 -1.05
N PHE A 201 -18.56 -8.43 -1.01
CA PHE A 201 -17.71 -8.82 -2.14
C PHE A 201 -17.32 -10.31 -2.14
N SER A 202 -17.68 -11.09 -1.12
CA SER A 202 -17.32 -12.51 -1.00
C SER A 202 -18.42 -13.47 -1.49
N LYS A 203 -19.15 -13.11 -2.54
CA LYS A 203 -20.20 -13.96 -3.14
C LYS A 203 -19.74 -14.58 -4.43
#